data_AF-A0A3D0S2Z6-F1
#
_entry.id   AF-A0A3D0S2Z6-F1
#
_cell.length_a   1.000
_cell.length_b   1.000
_cell.length_c   1.000
_cell.angle_alpha   90.00
_cell.angle_beta   90.00
_cell.angle_gamma   90.00
#
_symmetry.space_group_name_H-M   'P 1'
#
loop_
_entity.id
_entity.type
_entity.pdbx_description
1 polymer ?
#
loop_
_entity_poly.entity_id
_entity_poly.type
_entity_poly.pdbx_seq_one_letter_code
_entity_poly.pdbx_strand_id
1 'polypeptide(L)' 'GERSRLMLDISGYRADKRSELEKLAESTVAQVRESGAPASLAPMSPFERKVVHDAVAAAGLTSESEGVEPRRFVVVLPQ' A
#
# COMPACT_ATOMS: atom_id res chain seq x y z
N GLY A 1 -6.91 1.37 -35.67
CA GLY A 1 -7.77 2.07 -34.69
C GLY A 1 -6.97 2.33 -33.45
N GLU A 2 -6.53 3.58 -33.25
CA GLU A 2 -5.87 3.98 -32.01
C GLU A 2 -6.88 3.99 -30.87
N ARG A 3 -6.61 3.23 -29.82
CA ARG A 3 -7.36 3.30 -28.57
C ARG A 3 -6.70 4.36 -27.69
N SER A 4 -7.14 5.61 -27.83
CA SER A 4 -6.80 6.68 -26.89
C SER A 4 -7.39 6.36 -25.52
N ARG A 5 -6.52 6.00 -24.56
CA ARG A 5 -6.91 5.85 -23.16
C ARG A 5 -7.02 7.24 -22.54
N LEU A 6 -8.23 7.79 -22.50
CA LEU A 6 -8.52 8.95 -21.66
C LEU A 6 -8.57 8.47 -20.21
N MET A 7 -7.62 8.88 -19.38
CA MET A 7 -7.76 8.75 -17.93
C MET A 7 -8.66 9.88 -17.44
N LEU A 8 -9.89 9.52 -17.05
CA LEU A 8 -10.78 10.44 -16.34
C LEU A 8 -10.29 10.52 -14.89
N ASP A 9 -9.63 11.63 -14.55
CA ASP A 9 -9.26 11.92 -13.18
C ASP A 9 -10.41 12.69 -12.52
N ILE A 10 -11.03 12.09 -11.50
CA ILE A 10 -12.16 12.68 -10.79
C ILE A 10 -11.57 13.39 -9.57
N SER A 11 -11.39 14.71 -9.68
CA SER A 11 -11.15 15.65 -8.57
C SER A 11 -10.13 15.20 -7.51
N GLY A 12 -8.92 14.76 -7.90
CA GLY A 12 -7.87 14.47 -6.94
C GLY A 12 -8.08 13.21 -6.09
N TYR A 13 -9.10 12.38 -6.38
CA TYR A 13 -9.38 11.13 -5.68
C TYR A 13 -8.13 10.23 -5.58
N ARG A 14 -7.27 10.23 -6.60
CA ARG A 14 -6.01 9.47 -6.57
C ARG A 14 -4.98 10.04 -5.61
N ALA A 15 -4.95 11.35 -5.42
CA ALA A 15 -4.07 12.00 -4.45
C ALA A 15 -4.59 11.74 -3.02
N ASP A 16 -5.89 11.89 -2.81
CA ASP A 16 -6.53 11.61 -1.52
C ASP A 16 -6.36 10.14 -1.13
N LYS A 17 -6.62 9.22 -2.06
CA LYS A 17 -6.43 7.78 -1.83
C LYS A 17 -4.98 7.41 -1.54
N ARG A 18 -4.01 8.05 -2.22
CA ARG A 18 -2.59 7.88 -1.91
C ARG A 18 -2.26 8.36 -0.51
N SER A 19 -2.72 9.55 -0.13
CA SER A 19 -2.47 10.09 1.21
C SER A 19 -3.12 9.23 2.31
N GLU A 20 -4.32 8.70 2.08
CA GLU A 20 -4.96 7.74 2.98
C GLU A 20 -4.12 6.46 3.15
N LEU A 21 -3.63 5.90 2.05
CA LEU A 21 -2.83 4.68 2.06
C LEU A 21 -1.44 4.89 2.68
N GLU A 22 -0.82 6.05 2.44
CA GLU A 22 0.44 6.43 3.08
C GLU A 22 0.26 6.55 4.59
N LYS A 23 -0.79 7.24 5.07
CA LYS A 23 -1.10 7.32 6.51
C LYS A 23 -1.39 5.94 7.11
N LEU A 24 -2.11 5.09 6.37
CA LEU A 24 -2.38 3.71 6.81
C LEU A 24 -1.08 2.91 6.91
N ALA A 25 -0.19 3.03 5.91
CA ALA A 25 1.11 2.38 5.90
C ALA A 25 1.98 2.87 7.06
N GLU A 26 2.10 4.19 7.27
CA GLU A 26 2.86 4.79 8.37
C GLU A 26 2.35 4.35 9.74
N SER A 27 1.02 4.33 9.95
CA SER A 27 0.42 3.87 11.20
C SER A 27 0.68 2.38 11.44
N THR A 28 0.59 1.56 10.39
CA THR A 28 0.89 0.12 10.44
C THR A 28 2.36 -0.10 10.75
N VAL A 29 3.25 0.65 10.11
CA VAL A 29 4.70 0.67 10.35
C VAL A 29 4.99 1.01 11.82
N ALA A 30 4.40 2.08 12.34
CA ALA A 30 4.58 2.47 13.73
C ALA A 30 4.10 1.38 14.69
N GLN A 31 2.94 0.79 14.41
CA GLN A 31 2.39 -0.32 15.19
C GLN A 31 3.25 -1.59 15.12
N VAL A 32 3.78 -1.95 13.95
CA VAL A 32 4.70 -3.08 13.76
C VAL A 32 6.00 -2.84 14.52
N ARG A 33 6.52 -1.62 14.47
CA ARG A 33 7.73 -1.21 15.16
C ARG A 33 7.57 -1.24 16.69
N GLU A 34 6.40 -0.84 17.19
CA GLU A 34 6.08 -0.84 18.62
C GLU A 34 5.73 -2.24 19.15
N SER A 35 4.92 -3.00 18.39
CA SER A 35 4.51 -4.37 18.76
C SER A 35 5.61 -5.40 18.55
N GLY A 36 6.57 -5.13 17.65
CA GLY A 36 7.58 -6.11 17.22
C GLY A 36 6.98 -7.31 16.49
N ALA A 37 5.72 -7.22 16.05
CA ALA A 37 5.00 -8.29 15.36
C ALA A 37 4.70 -7.89 13.91
N PRO A 38 4.75 -8.83 12.96
CA PRO A 38 4.36 -8.57 11.58
C PRO A 38 2.87 -8.21 11.49
N ALA A 39 2.54 -7.23 10.67
CA ALA A 39 1.16 -6.81 10.44
C ALA A 39 0.76 -7.04 8.98
N SER A 40 -0.34 -7.76 8.80
CA SER A 40 -0.95 -7.97 7.49
C SER A 40 -1.98 -6.88 7.22
N LEU A 41 -1.81 -6.14 6.13
CA LEU A 41 -2.80 -5.18 5.65
C LEU A 41 -3.94 -5.89 4.90
N ALA A 42 -5.03 -5.16 4.70
CA ALA A 42 -6.14 -5.62 3.87
C ALA A 42 -5.66 -5.95 2.43
N PRO A 43 -6.30 -6.90 1.73
CA PRO A 43 -6.00 -7.15 0.33
C PRO A 43 -6.30 -5.91 -0.52
N MET A 44 -5.37 -5.52 -1.38
CA MET A 44 -5.42 -4.26 -2.12
C MET A 44 -5.09 -4.47 -3.60
N SER A 45 -5.55 -3.53 -4.43
CA SER A 45 -5.21 -3.49 -5.85
C SER A 45 -3.69 -3.29 -6.06
N PRO A 46 -3.15 -3.63 -7.23
CA PRO A 46 -1.72 -3.45 -7.53
C PRO A 46 -1.20 -2.02 -7.32
N PHE A 47 -2.04 -1.00 -7.57
CA PHE A 47 -1.68 0.40 -7.35
C PHE A 47 -1.49 0.70 -5.87
N GLU A 48 -2.43 0.24 -5.04
CA GLU A 48 -2.40 0.48 -3.59
C GLU A 48 -1.22 -0.25 -2.95
N ARG A 49 -0.95 -1.50 -3.36
CA ARG A 49 0.23 -2.24 -2.89
C ARG A 49 1.52 -1.50 -3.20
N LYS A 50 1.64 -0.90 -4.39
CA LYS A 50 2.83 -0.12 -4.74
C LYS A 50 3.02 1.09 -3.81
N VAL A 51 1.95 1.83 -3.53
CA VAL A 51 2.00 2.99 -2.63
C VAL A 51 2.40 2.56 -1.21
N VAL A 52 1.82 1.48 -0.70
CA VAL A 52 2.15 0.94 0.62
C VAL A 52 3.60 0.42 0.66
N HIS A 53 4.05 -0.31 -0.35
CA HIS A 53 5.45 -0.76 -0.43
C HIS A 53 6.42 0.44 -0.45
N ASP A 54 6.14 1.46 -1.25
CA ASP A 54 6.97 2.66 -1.35
C ASP A 54 7.00 3.41 0.00
N ALA A 55 5.86 3.51 0.71
CA ALA A 55 5.77 4.14 2.04
C ALA A 55 6.47 3.33 3.15
N VAL A 56 6.32 2.00 3.17
CA VAL A 56 6.98 1.11 4.13
C VAL A 56 8.50 1.14 3.95
N ALA A 57 8.97 1.12 2.69
CA ALA A 57 10.38 1.26 2.37
C ALA A 57 10.95 2.63 2.79
N ALA A 58 10.18 3.71 2.61
CA ALA A 58 10.56 5.05 3.08
C ALA A 58 10.69 5.12 4.61
N ALA A 59 9.87 4.35 5.34
CA ALA A 59 9.95 4.25 6.79
C ALA A 59 11.04 3.26 7.28
N GLY A 60 11.76 2.60 6.38
CA GLY A 60 12.87 1.71 6.69
C GLY A 60 12.47 0.30 7.12
N LEU A 61 11.23 -0.12 6.87
CA LEU A 61 10.75 -1.48 7.12
C LEU A 61 10.69 -2.29 5.82
N THR A 62 10.57 -3.60 5.97
CA THR A 62 10.38 -4.52 4.85
C THR A 62 8.91 -4.87 4.71
N SER A 63 8.41 -4.90 3.49
CA SER A 63 7.07 -5.40 3.19
C SER A 63 7.14 -6.52 2.17
N GLU A 64 6.40 -7.59 2.43
CA GLU A 64 6.25 -8.72 1.54
C GLU A 64 4.80 -8.84 1.11
N SER A 65 4.58 -9.13 -0.16
CA SER A 65 3.23 -9.33 -0.68
C SER A 65 2.91 -10.82 -0.71
N GLU A 66 2.02 -11.27 0.15
CA GLU A 66 1.56 -12.65 0.21
C GLU A 66 0.15 -12.81 -0.36
N GLY A 67 -0.16 -14.02 -0.84
CA GLY A 67 -1.46 -14.38 -1.39
C GLY A 67 -1.59 -14.28 -2.91
N VAL A 68 -2.74 -14.72 -3.40
CA VAL A 68 -3.08 -14.85 -4.83
C VAL A 68 -4.14 -13.81 -5.20
N GLU A 69 -4.03 -13.18 -6.38
CA GLU A 69 -5.03 -12.23 -6.89
C GLU A 69 -6.42 -12.90 -6.90
N PRO A 70 -7.49 -12.25 -6.40
CA PRO A 70 -7.64 -10.86 -5.94
C PRO A 70 -7.45 -10.66 -4.43
N ARG A 71 -7.06 -11.69 -3.68
CA ARG A 71 -6.87 -11.65 -2.22
C ARG A 71 -5.40 -11.44 -1.84
N ARG A 72 -4.62 -10.78 -2.71
CA ARG A 72 -3.21 -10.52 -2.42
C ARG A 72 -3.10 -9.36 -1.44
N PHE A 73 -2.42 -9.60 -0.33
CA PHE A 73 -2.24 -8.64 0.76
C PHE A 73 -0.76 -8.29 0.92
N VAL A 74 -0.49 -7.21 1.65
CA VAL A 74 0.87 -6.78 2.00
C VAL A 74 1.08 -7.06 3.48
N VAL A 75 2.16 -7.75 3.80
CA VAL A 75 2.63 -8.03 5.15
C VAL A 75 3.81 -7.12 5.41
N VAL A 76 3.72 -6.29 6.45
CA VAL A 76 4.83 -5.46 6.92
C VAL A 76 5.55 -6.24 8.02
N LEU A 77 6.84 -6.47 7.80
CA LEU A 77 7.72 -7.21 8.71
C LEU A 77 8.52 -6.21 9.56
N PRO A 78 8.55 -6.37 10.90
CA PRO A 78 9.49 -5.66 11.75
C PRO A 78 10.92 -6.14 11.45
N GLN A 79 11.90 -5.23 11.49
CA GLN A 79 13.33 -5.61 11.52
C GLN A 79 13.72 -6.17 12.89
#